data_AF-A0A482WRD9-F1
#
_entry.id   AF-A0A482WRD9-F1
#
_cell.length_a   1.000
_cell.length_b   1.000
_cell.length_c   1.000
_cell.angle_alpha   90.00
_cell.angle_beta   90.00
_cell.angle_gamma   90.00
#
_symmetry.space_group_name_H-M   'P 1'
#
loop_
_entity.id
_entity.type
_entity.pdbx_description
1 polymer ?
#
loop_
_entity_poly.entity_id
_entity_poly.type
_entity_poly.pdbx_seq_one_letter_code
_entity_poly.pdbx_strand_id
1 'polypeptide(L)'
;MLENPNLIAQFQREETQLFVLRVMVGLVILYDHVHPHGAFVKASNVDVKGCVKLLKDQPAVRSEGLLNALRYTTKHLNEDATPKHIKNLLAA
;
A
#
# COMPACT_ATOMS: atom_id res chain seq x y z
N MET A 1 8.73 -9.19 1.39
CA MET A 1 10.09 -8.60 1.45
C MET A 1 10.19 -7.54 2.55
N LEU A 2 9.37 -6.49 2.51
CA LEU A 2 9.44 -5.37 3.47
C LEU A 2 8.87 -5.66 4.86
N GLU A 3 8.25 -6.81 5.08
CA GLU A 3 7.74 -7.23 6.40
C GLU A 3 8.74 -8.11 7.16
N ASN A 4 9.83 -8.54 6.52
CA ASN A 4 10.85 -9.35 7.15
C ASN A 4 12.02 -8.44 7.59
N PRO A 5 12.25 -8.24 8.89
CA PRO A 5 13.31 -7.36 9.39
C PRO A 5 14.70 -7.74 8.87
N ASN A 6 14.96 -9.03 8.66
CA ASN A 6 16.23 -9.51 8.15
C ASN A 6 16.47 -9.08 6.69
N LEU A 7 15.41 -8.98 5.88
CA LEU A 7 15.50 -8.49 4.51
C LEU A 7 15.59 -6.96 4.47
N ILE A 8 14.90 -6.27 5.39
CA ILE A 8 15.01 -4.80 5.51
C ILE A 8 16.43 -4.40 5.93
N ALA A 9 17.04 -5.15 6.86
CA ALA A 9 18.40 -4.92 7.33
C ALA A 9 19.45 -5.07 6.22
N GLN A 10 19.14 -5.77 5.12
CA GLN A 10 20.01 -5.85 3.95
C GLN A 10 20.01 -4.54 3.13
N PHE A 11 19.03 -3.64 3.30
CA PHE A 11 19.06 -2.33 2.67
C PHE A 11 20.04 -1.42 3.40
N GLN A 12 21.23 -1.27 2.82
CA GLN A 12 22.29 -0.41 3.36
C GLN A 12 22.02 1.09 3.13
N ARG A 13 21.12 1.44 2.21
CA ARG A 13 20.83 2.83 1.81
C ARG A 13 19.36 3.17 2.01
N GLU A 14 19.11 4.27 2.71
CA GLU A 14 17.76 4.81 2.93
C GLU A 14 17.01 5.06 1.60
N GLU A 15 17.70 5.57 0.59
CA GLU A 15 17.14 5.81 -0.74
C GLU A 15 16.53 4.55 -1.36
N THR A 16 17.15 3.39 -1.12
CA THR A 16 16.65 2.11 -1.61
C THR A 16 15.35 1.73 -0.91
N GLN A 17 15.26 1.93 0.41
CA GLN A 17 14.03 1.66 1.15
C GLN A 17 12.88 2.56 0.64
N LEU A 18 13.14 3.85 0.47
CA LEU A 18 12.16 4.81 -0.03
C LEU A 18 11.74 4.50 -1.48
N PHE A 19 12.67 4.06 -2.33
CA PHE A 19 12.37 3.62 -3.69
C PHE A 19 11.43 2.41 -3.68
N VAL A 20 11.73 1.38 -2.88
CA VAL A 20 10.90 0.17 -2.82
C VAL A 20 9.50 0.49 -2.29
N LEU A 21 9.36 1.37 -1.29
CA LEU A 21 8.04 1.81 -0.81
C LEU A 21 7.22 2.49 -1.92
N ARG A 22 7.84 3.34 -2.74
CA ARG A 22 7.19 3.98 -3.89
C ARG A 22 6.79 2.98 -4.96
N VAL A 23 7.67 2.03 -5.28
CA VAL A 23 7.38 0.95 -6.25
C VAL A 23 6.22 0.10 -5.76
N MET A 24 6.21 -0.29 -4.48
CA MET A 24 5.12 -1.04 -3.87
C MET A 24 3.77 -0.32 -4.05
N VAL A 25 3.70 0.96 -3.68
CA VAL A 25 2.46 1.76 -3.79
C VAL A 25 2.02 1.92 -5.25
N GLY A 26 2.97 2.20 -6.15
CA GLY A 26 2.68 2.29 -7.58
C GLY A 26 2.12 0.99 -8.15
N LEU A 27 2.67 -0.16 -7.76
CA LEU A 27 2.18 -1.47 -8.18
C LEU A 27 0.80 -1.80 -7.61
N VAL A 28 0.51 -1.43 -6.35
CA VAL A 28 -0.84 -1.59 -5.78
C VAL A 28 -1.86 -0.78 -6.58
N ILE A 29 -1.56 0.48 -6.90
CA ILE A 29 -2.46 1.34 -7.69
C ILE A 29 -2.65 0.75 -9.09
N LEU A 30 -1.57 0.38 -9.78
CA LEU A 30 -1.67 -0.22 -11.12
C LEU A 30 -2.49 -1.52 -11.11
N TYR A 31 -2.24 -2.40 -10.14
CA TYR A 31 -3.03 -3.62 -9.99
C TYR A 31 -4.50 -3.30 -9.75
N ASP A 32 -4.81 -2.33 -8.89
CA ASP A 32 -6.18 -1.92 -8.62
C ASP A 32 -6.87 -1.39 -9.88
N HIS A 33 -6.17 -0.77 -10.82
CA HIS A 33 -6.75 -0.30 -12.08
C HIS A 33 -6.92 -1.39 -13.13
N VAL A 34 -5.97 -2.32 -13.22
CA VAL A 34 -5.89 -3.33 -14.30
C VAL A 34 -6.64 -4.62 -13.96
N HIS A 35 -6.63 -5.04 -12.70
CA HIS A 35 -7.30 -6.27 -12.29
C HIS A 35 -8.84 -6.08 -12.30
N PRO A 36 -9.63 -7.02 -12.86
CA PRO A 36 -11.08 -6.83 -13.04
C PRO A 36 -11.86 -6.55 -11.76
N HIS A 37 -11.35 -7.05 -10.62
CA HIS A 37 -11.96 -6.90 -9.30
C HIS A 37 -11.17 -5.96 -8.38
N GLY A 38 -10.13 -5.30 -8.89
CA GLY A 38 -9.28 -4.42 -8.09
C GLY A 38 -8.41 -5.11 -7.04
N ALA A 39 -7.77 -4.29 -6.21
CA ALA A 39 -6.82 -4.71 -5.19
C ALA A 39 -7.48 -4.98 -3.82
N PHE A 40 -8.69 -4.49 -3.59
CA PHE A 40 -9.31 -4.44 -2.26
C PHE A 40 -10.34 -5.56 -1.97
N VAL A 41 -10.60 -6.43 -2.94
CA VAL A 41 -11.45 -7.60 -2.74
C VAL A 41 -10.76 -8.65 -1.87
N LYS A 42 -11.55 -9.43 -1.12
CA LYS A 42 -11.02 -10.46 -0.21
C LYS A 42 -10.14 -11.51 -0.91
N ALA A 43 -10.43 -11.80 -2.17
CA ALA A 43 -9.69 -12.77 -3.00
C ALA A 43 -8.50 -12.14 -3.76
N SER A 44 -8.16 -10.88 -3.49
CA SER A 44 -7.02 -10.21 -4.11
C SER A 44 -5.71 -10.90 -3.73
N ASN A 45 -4.81 -11.05 -4.69
CA ASN A 45 -3.44 -11.54 -4.44
C ASN A 45 -2.54 -10.44 -3.85
N VAL A 46 -3.03 -9.21 -3.73
CA VAL A 46 -2.30 -8.08 -3.17
C VAL A 46 -2.68 -7.91 -1.70
N ASP A 47 -1.71 -8.05 -0.80
CA ASP A 47 -1.91 -7.74 0.61
C ASP A 47 -1.84 -6.23 0.87
N VAL A 48 -2.95 -5.54 0.56
CA VAL A 48 -3.07 -4.11 0.79
C VAL A 48 -3.00 -3.76 2.28
N LYS A 49 -3.44 -4.67 3.17
CA LYS A 49 -3.39 -4.42 4.63
C LYS A 49 -1.95 -4.38 5.12
N GLY A 50 -1.13 -5.35 4.71
CA GLY A 50 0.30 -5.38 4.99
C GLY A 50 0.99 -4.12 4.45
N CYS A 51 0.69 -3.73 3.21
CA CYS A 51 1.24 -2.51 2.60
C CYS A 51 0.89 -1.24 3.39
N VAL A 52 -0.39 -1.06 3.78
CA VAL A 52 -0.82 0.12 4.54
C VAL A 52 -0.21 0.12 5.93
N LYS A 53 -0.14 -1.03 6.61
CA LYS A 53 0.52 -1.15 7.92
C LYS A 53 1.99 -0.74 7.82
N LEU A 54 2.71 -1.28 6.85
CA LEU A 54 4.11 -0.95 6.62
C LEU A 54 4.33 0.55 6.40
N LEU A 55 3.45 1.21 5.64
CA LEU A 55 3.52 2.66 5.43
C LEU A 55 3.25 3.45 6.71
N LYS A 56 2.30 3.01 7.54
CA LYS A 56 2.00 3.63 8.84
C LYS A 56 3.15 3.47 9.85
N ASP A 57 3.96 2.43 9.70
CA ASP A 57 5.14 2.20 10.54
C ASP A 57 6.34 3.09 10.12
N GLN A 58 6.25 3.83 9.01
CA GLN A 58 7.26 4.80 8.59
C GLN A 58 7.01 6.20 9.18
N PRO A 59 8.05 7.03 9.31
CA PRO A 59 7.88 8.45 9.64
C PRO A 59 6.90 9.14 8.68
N ALA A 60 5.99 9.96 9.21
CA ALA A 60 4.91 10.59 8.44
C ALA A 60 5.42 11.35 7.20
N VAL A 61 6.54 12.08 7.33
CA VAL A 61 7.20 12.80 6.23
C VAL A 61 7.55 11.91 5.02
N ARG A 62 7.72 10.60 5.24
CA ARG A 62 8.04 9.62 4.19
C ARG A 62 6.81 8.89 3.65
N SER A 63 5.76 8.71 4.46
CA SER A 63 4.62 7.84 4.12
C SER A 63 3.31 8.56 3.83
N GLU A 64 3.11 9.80 4.28
CA GLU A 64 1.82 10.48 4.15
C GLU A 64 1.41 10.69 2.68
N GLY A 65 2.35 11.12 1.83
CA GLY A 65 2.12 11.24 0.39
C GLY A 65 1.75 9.90 -0.27
N LEU A 66 2.33 8.80 0.21
CA LEU A 66 2.05 7.44 -0.29
C LEU A 66 0.68 6.94 0.17
N LEU A 67 0.32 7.20 1.43
CA LEU A 67 -1.02 6.92 1.95
C LEU A 67 -2.08 7.73 1.20
N ASN A 68 -1.81 8.99 0.87
CA ASN A 68 -2.69 9.81 0.06
C ASN A 68 -2.83 9.31 -1.39
N ALA A 69 -1.75 8.82 -2.00
CA ALA A 69 -1.83 8.17 -3.31
C ALA A 69 -2.78 6.95 -3.28
N LEU A 70 -2.70 6.13 -2.22
CA LEU A 70 -3.65 5.03 -2.02
C LEU A 70 -5.09 5.51 -1.76
N ARG A 71 -5.29 6.65 -1.10
CA ARG A 71 -6.63 7.20 -0.83
C ARG A 71 -7.31 7.74 -2.08
N TYR A 72 -6.56 8.44 -2.92
CA TYR A 72 -7.14 9.30 -3.96
C TYR A 72 -6.92 8.80 -5.38
N THR A 73 -5.96 7.89 -5.60
CA THR A 73 -5.61 7.42 -6.96
C THR A 73 -6.09 6.00 -7.25
N THR A 74 -6.51 5.24 -6.24
CA THR A 74 -7.08 3.91 -6.43
C THR A 74 -8.52 3.97 -6.95
N LYS A 75 -8.88 3.00 -7.79
CA LYS A 75 -10.18 2.88 -8.45
C LYS A 75 -11.25 2.28 -7.54
N HIS A 76 -10.95 1.17 -6.85
CA HIS A 76 -11.99 0.36 -6.19
C HIS A 76 -12.13 0.63 -4.68
N LEU A 77 -11.28 1.47 -4.07
CA LEU A 77 -11.29 1.72 -2.62
C LEU A 77 -12.66 2.16 -2.09
N ASN A 78 -13.36 3.02 -2.84
CA ASN A 78 -14.61 3.62 -2.40
C ASN A 78 -15.87 2.83 -2.76
N GLU A 79 -15.75 1.74 -3.52
CA GLU A 79 -16.89 0.91 -3.94
C GLU A 79 -17.57 0.21 -2.77
N ASP A 80 -18.86 -0.06 -2.88
CA ASP A 80 -19.64 -0.73 -1.82
C ASP A 80 -19.14 -2.15 -1.52
N ALA A 81 -18.56 -2.81 -2.52
CA ALA A 81 -17.95 -4.13 -2.37
C ALA A 81 -16.68 -4.11 -1.51
N THR A 82 -16.02 -2.95 -1.35
CA THR A 82 -14.79 -2.85 -0.56
C THR A 82 -15.12 -2.92 0.94
N PRO A 83 -14.53 -3.87 1.70
CA PRO A 83 -14.87 -4.06 3.11
C PRO A 83 -14.64 -2.80 3.95
N LYS A 84 -15.59 -2.45 4.84
CA LYS A 84 -15.50 -1.25 5.70
C LYS A 84 -14.19 -1.14 6.47
N HIS A 85 -13.67 -2.25 6.98
CA HIS A 85 -12.40 -2.25 7.71
C HIS A 85 -11.21 -1.83 6.83
N ILE A 86 -11.23 -2.12 5.52
CA ILE A 86 -10.22 -1.67 4.56
C ILE A 86 -10.33 -0.16 4.33
N LYS A 87 -11.56 0.35 4.12
CA LYS A 87 -11.79 1.79 3.98
C LYS A 87 -11.27 2.55 5.21
N ASN A 88 -11.55 2.04 6.41
CA ASN A 88 -11.09 2.63 7.66
C ASN A 88 -9.57 2.61 7.85
N LEU A 89 -8.84 1.67 7.21
CA LEU A 89 -7.37 1.69 7.26
C LEU A 89 -6.79 2.91 6.57
N LEU A 90 -7.46 3.41 5.53
CA LEU A 90 -7.08 4.57 4.75
C LEU A 90 -7.97 5.79 5.04
N ALA A 91 -8.85 5.74 6.05
CA ALA A 91 -9.54 6.93 6.50
C ALA A 91 -8.52 7.99 6.95
N ALA A 92 -8.79 9.25 6.63
CA ALA A 92 -8.02 10.40 7.10
C ALA A 92 -8.48 10.77 8.52
#